data_AF-A0A957Q7F8-F1
#
_entry.id   AF-A0A957Q7F8-F1
#
_cell.length_a   1.000
_cell.length_b   1.000
_cell.length_c   1.000
_cell.angle_alpha   90.00
_cell.angle_beta   90.00
_cell.angle_gamma   90.00
#
_symmetry.space_group_name_H-M   'P 1'
#
loop_
_entity.id
_entity.type
_entity.pdbx_description
1 polymer ?
#
loop_
_entity_poly.entity_id
_entity_poly.type
_entity_poly.pdbx_seq_one_letter_code
_entity_poly.pdbx_strand_id
1 'polypeptide(L)' 'MTTIKMLIKRHAVLTYYIVVFTISWGGLLILAGPGGVPGTAAQVEALFPFMLLLLFAGPSIAGPLLTMLVDGR' A
#
# COMPACT_ATOMS: atom_id res chain seq x y z
N MET A 1 -2.95 16.21 22.15
CA MET A 1 -2.83 15.13 21.14
C MET A 1 -1.90 15.59 20.05
N THR A 2 -1.06 14.72 19.49
CA THR A 2 -0.19 15.10 18.36
C THR A 2 -1.04 15.42 17.12
N THR A 3 -0.64 16.43 16.35
CA THR A 3 -1.38 16.92 15.16
C THR A 3 -1.70 15.81 14.16
N ILE A 4 -0.75 14.88 13.95
CA ILE A 4 -0.90 13.73 13.05
C ILE A 4 -2.03 12.81 13.53
N LYS A 5 -2.07 12.47 14.81
CA LYS A 5 -3.11 11.59 15.37
C LYS A 5 -4.50 12.20 15.23
N MET A 6 -4.64 13.51 15.39
CA MET A 6 -5.90 14.22 15.16
C MET A 6 -6.32 14.17 13.69
N LEU A 7 -5.38 14.35 12.75
CA LEU A 7 -5.65 14.25 11.32
C LEU A 7 -6.16 12.86 10.93
N ILE A 8 -5.48 11.80 11.38
CA ILE A 8 -5.86 10.40 11.11
C ILE A 8 -7.26 10.13 11.66
N LYS A 9 -7.55 10.53 12.90
CA LYS A 9 -8.88 10.34 13.50
C LYS A 9 -9.99 11.09 12.76
N ARG A 10 -9.72 12.33 12.34
CA ARG A 10 -10.69 13.18 11.62
C ARG A 10 -11.00 12.65 10.22
N HIS A 11 -10.04 12.01 9.55
CA HIS A 11 -10.16 11.53 8.17
C HIS A 11 -9.82 10.04 8.03
N ALA A 12 -10.26 9.21 8.98
CA ALA A 12 -9.84 7.82 9.10
C ALA A 12 -9.97 7.00 7.80
N VAL A 13 -11.10 7.13 7.11
CA VAL A 13 -11.36 6.43 5.84
C VAL A 13 -10.41 6.90 4.75
N LEU A 14 -10.24 8.21 4.58
CA LEU A 14 -9.35 8.77 3.56
C LEU A 14 -7.89 8.40 3.85
N THR A 15 -7.45 8.50 5.10
CA THR A 15 -6.10 8.10 5.50
C THR A 15 -5.87 6.62 5.22
N TYR A 16 -6.83 5.74 5.54
CA TYR A 16 -6.73 4.32 5.23
C TYR A 16 -6.51 4.09 3.73
N TYR A 17 -7.37 4.67 2.87
CA TYR A 17 -7.22 4.49 1.42
C TYR A 17 -5.92 5.08 0.87
N ILE A 18 -5.45 6.21 1.40
CA ILE A 18 -4.15 6.77 1.01
C ILE A 18 -3.03 5.79 1.35
N VAL A 19 -2.99 5.26 2.58
CA VAL A 19 -1.95 4.31 2.99
C VAL A 19 -2.01 3.03 2.17
N VAL A 20 -3.19 2.46 1.96
CA VAL A 20 -3.38 1.27 1.10
C VAL A 20 -2.89 1.53 -0.31
N PHE A 21 -3.30 2.65 -0.91
CA PHE A 21 -2.93 3.02 -2.27
C PHE A 21 -1.41 3.20 -2.37
N THR A 22 -0.80 3.94 -1.44
CA THR A 22 0.65 4.18 -1.44
C THR A 22 1.44 2.90 -1.32
N ILE A 23 1.06 1.96 -0.43
CA ILE A 23 1.77 0.68 -0.29
C ILE A 23 1.60 -0.16 -1.55
N SER A 24 0.37 -0.32 -2.03
CA SER A 24 0.06 -1.21 -3.16
C SER A 24 0.62 -0.67 -4.47
N TRP A 25 0.18 0.52 -4.88
CA TRP A 25 0.59 1.12 -6.14
C TRP A 25 2.01 1.65 -6.10
N GLY A 26 2.47 2.19 -4.97
CA GLY A 26 3.88 2.56 -4.82
C GLY A 26 4.78 1.34 -4.98
N GLY A 27 4.43 0.20 -4.36
CA GLY A 27 5.12 -1.07 -4.55
C GLY A 27 5.10 -1.54 -6.01
N LEU A 28 3.94 -1.53 -6.66
CA LEU A 28 3.82 -1.93 -8.07
C LEU A 28 4.62 -1.04 -9.02
N LEU A 29 4.65 0.28 -8.79
CA LEU A 29 5.44 1.21 -9.58
C LEU A 29 6.94 0.98 -9.38
N ILE A 30 7.37 0.66 -8.17
CA ILE A 30 8.76 0.27 -7.88
C ILE A 30 9.10 -1.05 -8.59
N LEU A 31 8.20 -2.04 -8.56
CA LEU A 31 8.40 -3.33 -9.22
C LEU A 31 8.47 -3.20 -10.75
N ALA A 32 7.62 -2.36 -11.34
CA ALA A 32 7.66 -2.04 -12.77
C ALA A 32 8.98 -1.33 -13.15
N GLY A 33 9.43 -0.40 -12.28
CA GLY A 33 10.65 0.35 -12.48
C GLY A 33 10.63 1.18 -13.79
N PRO A 34 11.80 1.63 -14.27
CA PRO A 34 11.91 2.41 -15.49
C PRO A 34 11.50 1.66 -16.77
N GLY A 35 11.48 0.32 -16.72
CA GLY A 35 11.07 -0.54 -17.84
C GLY A 35 9.56 -0.58 -18.07
N GLY A 36 8.77 -0.04 -17.13
CA GLY A 36 7.31 0.02 -17.23
C GLY A 36 6.60 -1.29 -16.89
N VAL A 37 5.32 -1.36 -17.24
CA VAL A 37 4.47 -2.52 -16.95
C VAL A 37 4.89 -3.71 -17.84
N PRO A 38 4.99 -4.93 -17.30
CA PRO A 38 5.34 -6.11 -18.09
C PRO A 38 4.39 -6.30 -19.28
N GLY A 39 4.97 -6.39 -20.48
CA GLY A 39 4.24 -6.43 -21.76
C GLY A 39 4.25 -7.79 -22.45
N THR A 40 5.05 -8.74 -21.98
CA THR A 40 5.13 -10.10 -22.51
C THR A 40 4.58 -11.12 -21.51
N ALA A 41 4.06 -12.25 -22.01
CA ALA A 41 3.54 -13.32 -21.14
C ALA A 41 4.60 -13.82 -20.14
N ALA A 42 5.83 -14.04 -20.59
CA ALA A 42 6.92 -14.50 -19.72
C ALA A 42 7.25 -13.50 -18.59
N GLN A 43 7.21 -12.19 -18.87
CA GLN A 43 7.42 -11.18 -17.84
C GLN A 43 6.26 -11.14 -16.83
N VAL A 44 5.02 -11.26 -17.32
CA VAL A 44 3.84 -11.31 -16.45
C VAL A 44 3.94 -12.55 -15.56
N GLU A 45 4.17 -13.74 -16.11
CA GLU A 45 4.30 -14.98 -15.33
C GLU A 45 5.38 -14.89 -14.25
N ALA A 46 6.54 -14.29 -14.58
CA ALA A 46 7.63 -14.12 -13.62
C ALA A 46 7.31 -13.14 -12.49
N LEU A 47 6.59 -12.05 -12.79
CA LEU A 47 6.34 -10.95 -11.84
C LEU A 47 5.01 -11.07 -11.09
N PHE A 48 4.06 -11.84 -11.63
CA PHE A 48 2.69 -11.92 -11.13
C PHE A 48 2.59 -12.27 -9.63
N PRO A 49 3.36 -13.24 -9.08
CA PRO A 49 3.31 -13.52 -7.65
C PRO A 49 3.70 -12.31 -6.79
N PHE A 50 4.71 -11.54 -7.22
CA PHE A 50 5.14 -10.33 -6.51
C PHE A 50 4.13 -9.19 -6.66
N MET A 51 3.51 -9.06 -7.83
CA MET A 51 2.43 -8.10 -8.03
C MET A 51 1.25 -8.37 -7.09
N LEU A 52 0.85 -9.64 -6.92
CA LEU A 52 -0.20 -10.02 -5.97
C LEU A 52 0.22 -9.70 -4.54
N LEU A 53 1.43 -10.06 -4.13
CA LEU A 53 1.93 -9.74 -2.79
C LEU A 53 1.90 -8.24 -2.51
N LEU A 54 2.38 -7.41 -3.44
CA LEU A 54 2.36 -5.95 -3.29
C LEU A 54 0.94 -5.39 -3.26
N LEU A 55 0.06 -5.89 -4.14
CA LEU A 55 -1.33 -5.45 -4.21
C LEU A 55 -2.08 -5.76 -2.89
N PHE A 56 -1.85 -6.92 -2.29
CA PHE A 56 -2.50 -7.32 -1.04
C PHE A 56 -1.79 -6.78 0.20
N ALA A 57 -0.50 -6.45 0.12
CA ALA A 57 0.23 -5.85 1.23
C ALA A 57 -0.41 -4.55 1.72
N GLY A 58 -0.96 -3.73 0.81
CA GLY A 58 -1.63 -2.48 1.18
C GLY A 58 -2.76 -2.66 2.20
N PRO A 59 -3.86 -3.36 1.87
CA PRO A 59 -4.95 -3.58 2.81
C PRO A 59 -4.53 -4.39 4.05
N SER A 60 -3.60 -5.35 3.90
CA SER A 60 -3.12 -6.18 5.01
C SER A 60 -2.28 -5.40 6.04
N ILE A 61 -1.53 -4.39 5.61
CA ILE A 61 -0.65 -3.60 6.50
C ILE A 61 -1.34 -2.33 6.99
N ALA A 62 -2.15 -1.67 6.16
CA ALA A 62 -2.71 -0.35 6.48
C ALA A 62 -3.61 -0.37 7.73
N GLY A 63 -4.40 -1.43 7.92
CA GLY A 63 -5.27 -1.57 9.09
C GLY A 63 -4.44 -1.61 10.39
N PRO A 64 -3.60 -2.65 10.59
CA PRO A 64 -2.74 -2.75 11.76
C PRO A 64 -1.86 -1.51 11.99
N LEU A 65 -1.27 -0.95 10.94
CA LEU A 65 -0.43 0.24 11.03
C LEU A 65 -1.20 1.44 11.60
N LEU A 66 -2.41 1.70 11.10
CA LEU A 66 -3.23 2.81 11.59
C LEU A 66 -3.75 2.55 13.00
N THR A 67 -4.07 1.30 13.35
CA THR A 67 -4.43 0.93 14.72
C THR A 67 -3.27 1.21 15.68
N MET A 68 -2.04 0.80 15.34
CA MET A 68 -0.85 1.08 16.15
C MET A 68 -0.59 2.60 16.28
N LEU A 69 -0.71 3.37 15.20
CA LEU A 69 -0.46 4.82 15.23
C LEU A 69 -1.51 5.61 16.02
N VAL A 70 -2.76 5.15 16.02
CA VAL A 70 -3.89 5.86 16.65
C VAL A 70 -4.16 5.36 18.07
N ASP A 71 -4.08 4.06 18.31
CA ASP A 71 -4.44 3.46 19.59
C ASP A 71 -3.25 2.88 20.35
N GLY A 72 -2.09 2.69 19.71
CA GLY A 72 -0.88 2.15 20.35
C GLY A 72 -0.93 0.64 20.57
N ARG A 73 -1.82 -0.07 19.87
CA ARG A 73 -2.08 -1.51 19.99
C ARG A 73 -2.37 -2.10 18.62
#